data_AF-A0A521LWW7-F1
#
_entry.id   AF-A0A521LWW7-F1
#
_cell.length_a   1.000
_cell.length_b   1.000
_cell.length_c   1.000
_cell.angle_alpha   90.00
_cell.angle_beta   90.00
_cell.angle_gamma   90.00
#
_symmetry.space_group_name_H-M   'P 1'
#
loop_
_entity.id
_entity.type
_entity.pdbx_description
1 polymer ?
#
loop_
_entity_poly.entity_id
_entity_poly.type
_entity_poly.pdbx_seq_one_letter_code
_entity_poly.pdbx_strand_id
1 'polypeptide(L)'
;MDGDCARPAGTGHQHPDTAAICAPARCPGLGRTRSRPHRRRRRAAETPPRGAGRPRSGRRGRDLGHRGFRRPHRAAHRASAAGARTPHPVACRGAVRRRLPGLGRRTGSYHGRARRTADRHSDCLGRRTLLPLVARRPRCPGQPVSALQAIGVEVRARDKVLIRDISLEVRPGEFLAVIGPNGAGKSTLLSALAGDRQLAAGQVLLADRPITHWKKADLAHRRAVLPQHSTVAFDFTGLQIASLGLLAHRGRLSDRQIGALAAQALAETEALAFADRPYAVLSGGERQRVQLARVLAQCDADPGRLPFLLLDEPIAGLDLAHQHAALASARRRVDRGLGVLAVLHDLNMAARYADRVAIVENGRLTALGPARPILDPERLSAVFATPIVRLEAAGAVAFLSPGGNILPRT
;
A
#
# COMPACT_ATOMS: atom_id res chain seq x y z
N MET A 1 -48.69 37.64 48.79
CA MET A 1 -48.86 36.28 49.30
C MET A 1 -47.64 35.51 48.82
N ASP A 2 -46.51 35.41 49.52
CA ASP A 2 -46.06 35.71 50.89
C ASP A 2 -44.57 36.15 50.77
N GLY A 3 -44.05 37.16 51.49
CA GLY A 3 -43.37 37.03 52.80
C GLY A 3 -42.10 36.16 52.69
N ASP A 4 -40.85 36.58 52.95
CA ASP A 4 -40.38 37.46 54.03
C ASP A 4 -38.88 37.89 53.89
N CYS A 5 -38.53 38.87 54.73
CA CYS A 5 -37.28 39.63 55.02
C CYS A 5 -35.91 38.87 54.98
N ALA A 6 -34.68 39.45 54.90
CA ALA A 6 -34.14 40.68 55.50
C ALA A 6 -32.77 41.11 54.87
N ARG A 7 -32.42 42.41 54.99
CA ARG A 7 -31.09 43.07 54.78
C ARG A 7 -30.48 43.44 56.15
N PRO A 8 -29.14 43.68 56.33
CA PRO A 8 -28.46 44.95 55.98
C PRO A 8 -26.98 44.82 55.49
N ALA A 9 -26.48 45.71 54.61
CA ALA A 9 -25.49 46.81 54.84
C ALA A 9 -24.22 46.42 55.63
N GLY A 10 -22.97 46.79 55.30
CA GLY A 10 -22.36 47.65 54.27
C GLY A 10 -20.90 47.98 54.69
N THR A 11 -19.97 47.96 53.72
CA THR A 11 -18.78 48.83 53.52
C THR A 11 -17.70 49.09 54.60
N GLY A 12 -16.42 48.99 54.18
CA GLY A 12 -15.30 49.87 54.61
C GLY A 12 -14.04 49.15 55.14
N HIS A 13 -13.02 48.82 54.32
CA HIS A 13 -11.77 49.59 54.06
C HIS A 13 -10.85 49.88 55.27
N GLN A 14 -9.67 49.22 55.32
CA GLN A 14 -8.30 49.82 55.37
C GLN A 14 -7.23 48.88 56.00
N HIS A 15 -6.09 48.81 55.30
CA HIS A 15 -4.75 48.24 55.61
C HIS A 15 -3.98 49.20 56.59
N PRO A 16 -2.67 49.03 56.97
CA PRO A 16 -1.65 47.98 56.73
C PRO A 16 -0.64 47.68 57.91
N ASP A 17 0.38 46.86 57.57
CA ASP A 17 1.79 46.83 58.01
C ASP A 17 2.23 46.41 59.44
N THR A 18 2.98 45.30 59.53
CA THR A 18 4.43 45.34 59.85
C THR A 18 5.19 44.04 59.51
N ALA A 19 6.47 44.21 59.19
CA ALA A 19 7.38 43.30 58.50
C ALA A 19 8.28 42.42 59.41
N ALA A 20 8.85 41.34 58.85
CA ALA A 20 10.29 40.96 58.94
C ALA A 20 10.54 39.58 58.27
N ILE A 21 11.24 39.51 57.13
CA ILE A 21 12.68 39.15 56.93
C ILE A 21 12.99 37.63 57.05
N CYS A 22 13.27 36.96 55.92
CA CYS A 22 14.63 36.54 55.49
C CYS A 22 14.58 35.61 54.25
N ALA A 23 15.53 35.79 53.33
CA ALA A 23 15.66 35.09 52.03
C ALA A 23 17.02 34.30 51.95
N PRO A 24 17.50 33.76 50.80
CA PRO A 24 17.94 32.35 50.65
C PRO A 24 19.47 32.14 50.48
N ALA A 25 19.93 30.88 50.53
CA ALA A 25 21.32 30.47 50.21
C ALA A 25 21.30 29.42 49.07
N ARG A 26 21.77 29.72 47.86
CA ARG A 26 23.16 29.80 47.32
C ARG A 26 23.74 28.47 46.81
N CYS A 27 23.90 28.40 45.49
CA CYS A 27 24.83 27.54 44.75
C CYS A 27 26.30 27.92 45.03
N PRO A 28 27.26 27.02 44.74
CA PRO A 28 28.61 27.42 44.37
C PRO A 28 29.02 26.92 42.98
N GLY A 29 29.81 27.75 42.28
CA GLY A 29 30.26 27.56 40.90
C GLY A 29 31.70 27.06 40.72
N LEU A 30 31.97 26.70 39.46
CA LEU A 30 33.19 26.79 38.65
C LEU A 30 34.59 26.81 39.32
N GLY A 31 35.42 25.84 38.94
CA GLY A 31 36.88 25.88 39.00
C GLY A 31 37.52 25.15 37.81
N ARG A 32 38.40 25.84 37.08
CA ARG A 32 39.04 25.44 35.81
C ARG A 32 40.35 24.63 36.01
N THR A 33 40.62 23.77 35.02
CA THR A 33 41.93 23.37 34.42
C THR A 33 43.03 22.71 35.27
N ARG A 34 43.41 21.49 34.87
CA ARG A 34 44.81 21.10 34.57
C ARG A 34 44.83 19.89 33.62
N SER A 35 45.89 19.85 32.83
CA SER A 35 46.05 19.15 31.56
C SER A 35 47.09 18.02 31.62
N ARG A 36 46.98 17.08 30.65
CA ARG A 36 48.01 16.17 30.06
C ARG A 36 48.17 14.75 30.69
N PRO A 37 48.79 13.76 29.98
CA PRO A 37 48.39 13.15 28.70
C PRO A 37 48.64 11.60 28.63
N HIS A 38 48.45 10.99 27.43
CA HIS A 38 48.90 9.66 26.98
C HIS A 38 48.10 8.43 27.49
N ARG A 39 47.81 7.37 26.70
CA ARG A 39 48.58 6.75 25.61
C ARG A 39 47.67 5.90 24.70
N ARG A 40 47.88 5.99 23.39
CA ARG A 40 47.42 5.02 22.37
C ARG A 40 48.08 3.66 22.61
N ARG A 41 47.34 2.55 22.42
CA ARG A 41 47.87 1.33 21.77
C ARG A 41 46.79 0.64 20.93
N ARG A 42 47.18 0.32 19.69
CA ARG A 42 46.50 -0.52 18.69
C ARG A 42 46.99 -1.98 18.83
N ARG A 43 46.26 -2.89 18.13
CA ARG A 43 46.61 -4.26 17.66
C ARG A 43 46.41 -5.37 18.71
N ALA A 44 46.01 -6.61 18.39
CA ALA A 44 45.64 -7.35 17.17
C ALA A 44 44.78 -8.56 17.64
N ALA A 45 43.74 -8.97 16.90
CA ALA A 45 43.66 -10.25 16.15
C ALA A 45 44.49 -11.42 16.71
N GLU A 46 43.81 -12.48 17.19
CA GLU A 46 44.30 -13.87 17.16
C GLU A 46 43.18 -14.89 17.52
N THR A 47 42.95 -15.82 16.59
CA THR A 47 42.36 -17.18 16.75
C THR A 47 43.43 -18.14 16.20
N PRO A 48 43.44 -19.48 16.42
CA PRO A 48 42.69 -20.41 17.29
C PRO A 48 43.66 -21.33 18.12
N PRO A 49 43.23 -22.50 18.66
CA PRO A 49 43.51 -23.74 17.91
C PRO A 49 42.48 -24.89 18.04
N ARG A 50 42.65 -25.89 17.15
CA ARG A 50 41.95 -27.19 17.07
C ARG A 50 42.71 -28.28 17.86
N GLY A 51 41.99 -29.32 18.29
CA GLY A 51 42.51 -30.66 18.66
C GLY A 51 41.48 -31.44 19.49
N ALA A 52 40.73 -32.38 18.90
CA ALA A 52 41.01 -33.82 18.80
C ALA A 52 40.62 -34.62 20.07
N GLY A 53 39.70 -35.59 19.91
CA GLY A 53 39.38 -36.58 20.95
C GLY A 53 38.03 -37.29 20.80
N ARG A 54 38.02 -38.44 20.11
CA ARG A 54 37.02 -39.53 20.23
C ARG A 54 37.60 -40.59 21.18
N PRO A 55 36.81 -41.42 21.90
CA PRO A 55 36.31 -42.68 21.29
C PRO A 55 34.99 -43.30 21.83
N ARG A 56 34.35 -44.11 20.93
CA ARG A 56 33.69 -45.45 21.09
C ARG A 56 32.56 -45.64 22.15
N SER A 57 31.49 -46.42 22.00
CA SER A 57 31.06 -47.50 21.06
C SER A 57 29.64 -48.00 21.40
N GLY A 58 28.93 -48.63 20.45
CA GLY A 58 27.79 -49.55 20.69
C GLY A 58 26.66 -49.47 19.64
N ARG A 59 26.83 -49.96 18.40
CA ARG A 59 26.43 -51.29 17.85
C ARG A 59 24.96 -51.72 18.04
N ARG A 60 24.21 -51.74 16.92
CA ARG A 60 23.39 -52.82 16.28
C ARG A 60 22.54 -52.10 15.20
N GLY A 61 22.45 -52.45 13.92
CA GLY A 61 22.87 -53.60 13.12
C GLY A 61 21.69 -54.06 12.24
N ARG A 62 21.95 -54.27 10.93
CA ARG A 62 21.13 -54.80 9.81
C ARG A 62 20.53 -53.73 8.89
N ASP A 63 21.01 -53.50 7.66
CA ASP A 63 21.35 -54.31 6.46
C ASP A 63 20.21 -54.41 5.44
N LEU A 64 20.65 -54.46 4.17
CA LEU A 64 19.93 -54.63 2.89
C LEU A 64 19.50 -53.30 2.23
N GLY A 65 19.91 -52.94 1.01
CA GLY A 65 20.75 -53.62 0.02
C GLY A 65 20.91 -52.71 -1.20
N HIS A 66 22.12 -52.66 -1.74
CA HIS A 66 22.44 -51.97 -2.98
C HIS A 66 21.70 -52.59 -4.18
N ARG A 67 21.09 -51.75 -5.01
CA ARG A 67 20.91 -52.01 -6.45
C ARG A 67 21.24 -50.76 -7.24
N GLY A 68 22.45 -50.76 -7.81
CA GLY A 68 22.76 -49.92 -8.96
C GLY A 68 22.29 -50.62 -10.24
N PHE A 69 21.69 -49.86 -11.15
CA PHE A 69 21.56 -50.27 -12.56
C PHE A 69 21.62 -49.05 -13.49
N ARG A 70 22.77 -48.95 -14.16
CA ARG A 70 23.02 -48.67 -15.58
C ARG A 70 22.15 -47.64 -16.31
N ARG A 71 22.83 -46.55 -16.72
CA ARG A 71 22.55 -45.79 -17.95
C ARG A 71 22.54 -46.71 -19.17
N PRO A 72 21.69 -46.46 -20.18
CA PRO A 72 22.01 -46.76 -21.55
C PRO A 72 22.36 -45.48 -22.32
N HIS A 73 23.57 -45.46 -22.87
CA HIS A 73 23.85 -44.79 -24.12
C HIS A 73 23.08 -45.52 -25.24
N ARG A 74 22.36 -44.79 -26.08
CA ARG A 74 22.31 -45.09 -27.52
C ARG A 74 21.81 -43.89 -28.33
N ALA A 75 22.69 -43.45 -29.22
CA ALA A 75 22.39 -42.61 -30.36
C ALA A 75 21.50 -43.37 -31.36
N ALA A 76 20.59 -42.65 -32.01
CA ALA A 76 19.93 -43.09 -33.22
C ALA A 76 20.48 -42.26 -34.41
N HIS A 77 20.87 -42.97 -35.45
CA HIS A 77 21.41 -42.46 -36.71
C HIS A 77 20.32 -41.86 -37.63
N ARG A 78 20.78 -40.87 -38.40
CA ARG A 78 20.36 -40.35 -39.72
C ARG A 78 19.21 -41.02 -40.49
N ALA A 79 18.33 -40.15 -41.02
CA ALA A 79 17.87 -40.06 -42.42
C ALA A 79 17.11 -38.72 -42.54
N SER A 80 17.05 -37.93 -43.62
CA SER A 80 17.73 -37.79 -44.90
C SER A 80 17.26 -36.43 -45.45
N ALA A 81 18.11 -35.75 -46.21
CA ALA A 81 17.89 -34.41 -46.74
C ALA A 81 16.71 -34.33 -47.74
N ALA A 82 15.91 -33.26 -47.63
CA ALA A 82 15.16 -32.70 -48.76
C ALA A 82 14.72 -31.24 -48.47
N GLY A 83 15.12 -30.31 -49.34
CA GLY A 83 14.35 -29.12 -49.66
C GLY A 83 14.63 -27.84 -48.86
N ALA A 84 15.69 -27.13 -49.22
CA ALA A 84 15.76 -25.69 -49.01
C ALA A 84 14.61 -24.99 -49.77
N ARG A 85 13.83 -24.15 -49.09
CA ARG A 85 12.96 -23.15 -49.72
C ARG A 85 13.07 -21.82 -48.97
N THR A 86 13.79 -20.91 -49.59
CA THR A 86 13.76 -19.46 -49.35
C THR A 86 12.41 -18.89 -49.80
N PRO A 87 11.86 -17.84 -49.16
CA PRO A 87 10.76 -17.08 -49.73
C PRO A 87 11.29 -16.05 -50.75
N HIS A 88 10.73 -16.06 -51.96
CA HIS A 88 10.93 -15.07 -53.01
C HIS A 88 10.10 -13.78 -52.77
N PRO A 89 10.39 -12.67 -53.49
CA PRO A 89 10.10 -11.29 -53.12
C PRO A 89 8.75 -10.77 -53.62
N VAL A 90 8.29 -9.68 -52.99
CA VAL A 90 7.15 -8.87 -53.44
C VAL A 90 7.64 -7.76 -54.36
N ALA A 91 6.93 -7.59 -55.48
CA ALA A 91 7.17 -6.59 -56.50
C ALA A 91 6.55 -5.21 -56.17
N CYS A 92 7.33 -4.16 -56.48
CA CYS A 92 6.99 -2.87 -57.07
C CYS A 92 5.97 -1.90 -56.41
N ARG A 93 6.45 -0.69 -56.04
CA ARG A 93 6.24 0.56 -56.82
C ARG A 93 6.94 1.79 -56.17
N GLY A 94 7.66 2.55 -57.01
CA GLY A 94 7.70 4.03 -56.96
C GLY A 94 8.80 4.69 -56.12
N ALA A 95 9.89 5.10 -56.77
CA ALA A 95 10.92 5.98 -56.24
C ALA A 95 10.43 7.43 -56.01
N VAL A 96 11.11 8.17 -55.13
CA VAL A 96 11.81 9.45 -55.43
C VAL A 96 12.43 9.99 -54.12
N ARG A 97 13.77 10.13 -54.12
CA ARG A 97 14.54 10.81 -53.07
C ARG A 97 14.41 12.33 -53.22
N ARG A 98 14.25 13.07 -52.13
CA ARG A 98 14.70 14.47 -52.06
C ARG A 98 15.47 14.77 -50.77
N ARG A 99 16.59 15.46 -51.00
CA ARG A 99 17.62 15.92 -50.07
C ARG A 99 17.11 17.07 -49.18
N LEU A 100 17.74 17.17 -48.01
CA LEU A 100 17.77 18.32 -47.11
C LEU A 100 18.19 19.61 -47.83
N PRO A 101 17.74 20.77 -47.34
CA PRO A 101 18.60 21.95 -47.29
C PRO A 101 18.67 22.58 -45.89
N GLY A 102 19.88 23.02 -45.55
CA GLY A 102 20.18 23.81 -44.37
C GLY A 102 20.13 25.32 -44.64
N LEU A 103 19.86 26.04 -43.54
CA LEU A 103 20.28 27.40 -43.15
C LEU A 103 20.49 28.48 -44.24
N GLY A 104 19.63 29.51 -44.19
CA GLY A 104 19.82 30.77 -44.90
C GLY A 104 18.98 31.91 -44.28
N ARG A 105 19.69 32.97 -43.89
CA ARG A 105 19.34 34.22 -43.20
C ARG A 105 18.00 34.91 -43.57
N ARG A 106 17.46 35.62 -42.57
CA ARG A 106 16.38 36.62 -42.64
C ARG A 106 16.83 37.89 -43.40
N THR A 107 15.98 38.39 -44.29
CA THR A 107 15.75 39.81 -44.61
C THR A 107 14.47 39.92 -45.46
N GLY A 108 13.70 41.01 -45.32
CA GLY A 108 12.72 41.39 -46.35
C GLY A 108 11.30 41.72 -45.86
N SER A 109 11.15 42.98 -45.45
CA SER A 109 9.98 43.86 -45.44
C SER A 109 8.66 43.45 -46.13
N TYR A 110 7.58 43.75 -45.38
CA TYR A 110 6.19 43.90 -45.78
C TYR A 110 5.96 44.93 -46.90
N HIS A 111 5.15 44.57 -47.91
CA HIS A 111 4.43 45.53 -48.75
C HIS A 111 3.08 44.98 -49.24
N GLY A 112 2.05 45.86 -49.22
CA GLY A 112 0.79 45.80 -49.98
C GLY A 112 -0.35 44.99 -49.33
N ARG A 113 -1.35 45.58 -48.64
CA ARG A 113 -2.57 46.27 -49.16
C ARG A 113 -3.20 45.54 -50.36
N ALA A 114 -4.51 45.31 -50.51
CA ALA A 114 -5.76 45.64 -49.81
C ALA A 114 -6.88 44.82 -50.53
N ARG A 115 -8.00 44.42 -49.94
CA ARG A 115 -9.33 45.09 -49.89
C ARG A 115 -10.34 44.00 -49.45
N ARG A 116 -11.18 44.24 -48.42
CA ARG A 116 -12.66 44.43 -48.45
C ARG A 116 -13.43 43.40 -49.29
N THR A 117 -14.56 42.80 -48.94
CA THR A 117 -15.56 42.80 -47.85
C THR A 117 -16.62 41.79 -48.30
N ALA A 118 -17.26 41.02 -47.41
CA ALA A 118 -18.70 40.73 -47.39
C ALA A 118 -19.02 39.45 -46.61
N ASP A 119 -20.18 39.51 -45.96
CA ASP A 119 -20.74 38.63 -44.95
C ASP A 119 -21.01 37.18 -45.37
N ARG A 120 -20.98 36.28 -44.39
CA ARG A 120 -22.10 35.38 -44.05
C ARG A 120 -21.85 34.67 -42.73
N HIS A 121 -22.79 34.86 -41.79
CA HIS A 121 -23.03 33.97 -40.66
C HIS A 121 -23.33 32.55 -41.15
N SER A 122 -22.71 31.54 -40.53
CA SER A 122 -23.41 30.44 -39.81
C SER A 122 -22.46 29.27 -39.46
N ASP A 123 -22.52 28.91 -38.18
CA ASP A 123 -22.37 27.57 -37.61
C ASP A 123 -20.99 26.95 -37.32
N CYS A 124 -20.66 27.02 -36.02
CA CYS A 124 -20.53 25.86 -35.13
C CYS A 124 -19.68 24.66 -35.57
N LEU A 125 -18.56 24.44 -34.88
CA LEU A 125 -18.42 23.37 -33.87
C LEU A 125 -16.98 23.37 -33.33
N GLY A 126 -16.75 24.14 -32.27
CA GLY A 126 -15.56 23.99 -31.44
C GLY A 126 -15.57 22.62 -30.76
N ARG A 127 -14.68 21.73 -31.18
CA ARG A 127 -14.42 20.46 -30.51
C ARG A 127 -13.88 20.71 -29.10
N ARG A 128 -14.78 20.88 -28.13
CA ARG A 128 -14.46 20.66 -26.72
C ARG A 128 -14.38 19.16 -26.50
N THR A 129 -13.19 18.69 -26.16
CA THR A 129 -12.96 17.34 -25.65
C THR A 129 -13.77 17.19 -24.36
N LEU A 130 -14.95 16.57 -24.44
CA LEU A 130 -15.72 16.18 -23.27
C LEU A 130 -15.00 14.99 -22.63
N LEU A 131 -14.16 15.27 -21.62
CA LEU A 131 -13.82 14.28 -20.61
C LEU A 131 -15.14 13.82 -19.97
N PRO A 132 -15.49 12.53 -19.98
CA PRO A 132 -16.60 12.07 -19.20
C PRO A 132 -16.20 12.23 -17.74
N LEU A 133 -16.67 13.30 -17.09
CA LEU A 133 -16.83 13.29 -15.65
C LEU A 133 -17.76 12.09 -15.38
N VAL A 134 -17.18 10.98 -14.93
CA VAL A 134 -17.93 9.91 -14.31
C VAL A 134 -18.51 10.52 -13.05
N ALA A 135 -19.71 11.09 -13.17
CA ALA A 135 -20.49 11.52 -12.03
C ALA A 135 -20.60 10.32 -11.10
N ARG A 136 -20.13 10.48 -9.86
CA ARG A 136 -20.38 9.54 -8.77
C ARG A 136 -21.90 9.35 -8.71
N ARG A 137 -22.41 8.24 -9.24
CA ARG A 137 -23.83 7.94 -9.13
C ARG A 137 -24.11 7.63 -7.65
N PRO A 138 -24.93 8.44 -6.94
CA PRO A 138 -25.44 8.00 -5.66
C PRO A 138 -26.21 6.70 -5.88
N ARG A 139 -25.87 5.65 -5.13
CA ARG A 139 -26.50 4.35 -5.28
C ARG A 139 -27.96 4.40 -4.84
N CYS A 140 -28.82 3.73 -5.60
CA CYS A 140 -30.18 3.43 -5.17
C CYS A 140 -30.13 2.58 -3.88
N PRO A 141 -30.82 2.96 -2.81
CA PRO A 141 -30.96 2.13 -1.62
C PRO A 141 -31.96 1.01 -1.93
N GLY A 142 -31.53 -0.26 -1.94
CA GLY A 142 -32.49 -1.33 -2.18
C GLY A 142 -31.98 -2.76 -2.35
N GLN A 143 -30.67 -2.99 -2.51
CA GLN A 143 -30.12 -4.36 -2.42
C GLN A 143 -29.20 -4.47 -1.20
N PRO A 144 -29.31 -5.53 -0.37
CA PRO A 144 -28.39 -5.76 0.72
C PRO A 144 -27.00 -5.96 0.11
N VAL A 145 -26.19 -4.91 0.21
CA VAL A 145 -24.84 -4.90 -0.34
C VAL A 145 -24.00 -5.75 0.60
N SER A 146 -23.65 -6.98 0.19
CA SER A 146 -22.89 -7.93 1.00
C SER A 146 -21.59 -7.29 1.50
N ALA A 147 -21.56 -6.89 2.77
CA ALA A 147 -20.43 -6.22 3.40
C ALA A 147 -19.44 -7.22 4.02
N LEU A 148 -18.22 -6.73 4.29
CA LEU A 148 -17.26 -7.38 5.17
C LEU A 148 -17.26 -6.63 6.51
N GLN A 149 -17.64 -7.32 7.58
CA GLN A 149 -17.88 -6.71 8.89
C GLN A 149 -17.03 -7.38 9.96
N ALA A 150 -16.43 -6.58 10.84
CA ALA A 150 -15.92 -7.00 12.14
C ALA A 150 -16.89 -6.50 13.21
N ILE A 151 -17.27 -7.38 14.14
CA ILE A 151 -18.19 -7.10 15.23
C ILE A 151 -17.50 -7.52 16.53
N GLY A 152 -17.12 -6.52 17.35
CA GLY A 152 -16.50 -6.70 18.65
C GLY A 152 -15.25 -7.59 18.64
N VAL A 153 -14.43 -7.48 17.58
CA VAL A 153 -13.34 -8.41 17.35
C VAL A 153 -12.24 -8.21 18.38
N GLU A 154 -11.83 -9.31 19.02
CA GLU A 154 -10.67 -9.37 19.90
C GLU A 154 -9.66 -10.40 19.36
N VAL A 155 -8.37 -10.04 19.38
CA VAL A 155 -7.29 -10.94 18.97
C VAL A 155 -6.19 -10.95 20.01
N ARG A 156 -5.80 -12.16 20.45
CA ARG A 156 -4.70 -12.37 21.40
C ARG A 156 -3.52 -13.09 20.74
N ALA A 157 -2.33 -12.83 21.26
CA ALA A 157 -1.12 -13.58 20.96
C ALA A 157 -0.48 -13.96 22.29
N ARG A 158 -0.62 -15.23 22.67
CA ARG A 158 -0.30 -15.69 24.04
C ARG A 158 -1.06 -14.80 25.04
N ASP A 159 -0.36 -14.18 25.98
CA ASP A 159 -0.96 -13.34 27.02
C ASP A 159 -1.18 -11.88 26.60
N LYS A 160 -0.74 -11.49 25.39
CA LYS A 160 -0.87 -10.11 24.90
C LYS A 160 -2.11 -9.95 24.05
N VAL A 161 -3.01 -9.05 24.45
CA VAL A 161 -4.15 -8.61 23.61
C VAL A 161 -3.65 -7.62 22.55
N LEU A 162 -3.76 -8.00 21.28
CA LEU A 162 -3.30 -7.21 20.13
C LEU A 162 -4.41 -6.32 19.57
N ILE A 163 -5.65 -6.81 19.56
CA ILE A 163 -6.85 -6.09 19.15
C ILE A 163 -7.89 -6.25 20.24
N ARG A 164 -8.54 -5.14 20.62
CA ARG A 164 -9.51 -5.02 21.72
C ARG A 164 -10.78 -4.39 21.18
N ASP A 165 -11.81 -5.21 21.03
CA ASP A 165 -13.18 -4.79 20.73
C ASP A 165 -13.27 -3.81 19.54
N ILE A 166 -12.78 -4.26 18.37
CA ILE A 166 -12.89 -3.47 17.15
C ILE A 166 -14.12 -3.90 16.35
N SER A 167 -15.00 -2.94 16.09
CA SER A 167 -16.12 -3.08 15.17
C SER A 167 -15.96 -2.13 13.98
N LEU A 168 -15.99 -2.67 12.76
CA LEU A 168 -15.94 -1.88 11.53
C LEU A 168 -16.60 -2.61 10.37
N GLU A 169 -16.93 -1.87 9.32
CA GLU A 169 -17.55 -2.39 8.11
C GLU A 169 -16.83 -1.83 6.88
N VAL A 170 -16.49 -2.73 5.95
CA VAL A 170 -16.04 -2.41 4.59
C VAL A 170 -17.20 -2.67 3.64
N ARG A 171 -17.62 -1.63 2.94
CA ARG A 171 -18.75 -1.69 1.99
C ARG A 171 -18.25 -1.90 0.57
N PRO A 172 -18.99 -2.63 -0.28
CA PRO A 172 -18.67 -2.67 -1.70
C PRO A 172 -18.71 -1.27 -2.31
N GLY A 173 -17.77 -0.92 -3.18
CA GLY A 173 -17.62 0.40 -3.78
C GLY A 173 -17.13 1.48 -2.82
N GLU A 174 -16.52 1.08 -1.71
CA GLU A 174 -15.90 1.98 -0.75
C GLU A 174 -14.41 1.66 -0.60
N PHE A 175 -13.58 2.70 -0.51
CA PHE A 175 -12.19 2.61 -0.09
C PHE A 175 -12.07 2.98 1.40
N LEU A 176 -11.81 2.00 2.26
CA LEU A 176 -11.51 2.21 3.68
C LEU A 176 -10.00 2.16 3.92
N ALA A 177 -9.40 3.25 4.38
CA ALA A 177 -8.01 3.24 4.83
C ALA A 177 -7.93 3.03 6.35
N VAL A 178 -7.07 2.11 6.79
CA VAL A 178 -6.74 1.90 8.20
C VAL A 178 -5.38 2.54 8.47
N ILE A 179 -5.35 3.55 9.33
CA ILE A 179 -4.14 4.28 9.71
C ILE A 179 -3.88 4.16 11.21
N GLY A 180 -2.67 4.53 11.63
CA GLY A 180 -2.29 4.55 13.04
C GLY A 180 -0.80 4.23 13.23
N PRO A 181 -0.27 4.38 14.45
CA PRO A 181 1.14 4.18 14.73
C PRO A 181 1.60 2.73 14.50
N ASN A 182 2.92 2.56 14.42
CA ASN A 182 3.52 1.23 14.33
C ASN A 182 3.18 0.41 15.57
N GLY A 183 2.88 -0.88 15.38
CA GLY A 183 2.47 -1.75 16.48
C GLY A 183 1.03 -1.56 16.98
N ALA A 184 0.23 -0.68 16.39
CA ALA A 184 -1.18 -0.49 16.78
C ALA A 184 -2.10 -1.69 16.49
N GLY A 185 -1.64 -2.68 15.73
CA GLY A 185 -2.41 -3.88 15.40
C GLY A 185 -3.06 -3.90 14.01
N LYS A 186 -2.80 -2.91 13.14
CA LYS A 186 -3.42 -2.78 11.79
C LYS A 186 -3.34 -4.07 10.95
N SER A 187 -2.15 -4.64 10.80
CA SER A 187 -1.95 -5.91 10.07
C SER A 187 -2.62 -7.11 10.75
N THR A 188 -2.72 -7.09 12.09
CA THR A 188 -3.47 -8.09 12.86
C THR A 188 -4.98 -8.00 12.60
N LEU A 189 -5.52 -6.78 12.54
CA LEU A 189 -6.92 -6.51 12.21
C LEU A 189 -7.23 -6.96 10.77
N LEU A 190 -6.36 -6.62 9.80
CA LEU A 190 -6.53 -7.05 8.42
C LEU A 190 -6.50 -8.58 8.30
N SER A 191 -5.57 -9.26 8.99
CA SER A 191 -5.50 -10.73 9.04
C SER A 191 -6.74 -11.37 9.68
N ALA A 192 -7.31 -10.73 10.69
CA ALA A 192 -8.56 -11.16 11.32
C ALA A 192 -9.76 -11.01 10.37
N LEU A 193 -9.87 -9.87 9.68
CA LEU A 193 -10.89 -9.62 8.65
C LEU A 193 -10.74 -10.55 7.44
N ALA A 194 -9.52 -10.95 7.11
CA ALA A 194 -9.25 -11.99 6.14
C ALA A 194 -9.69 -13.39 6.65
N GLY A 195 -9.80 -13.61 7.96
CA GLY A 195 -10.04 -14.95 8.52
C GLY A 195 -8.80 -15.83 8.50
N ASP A 196 -7.62 -15.22 8.35
CA ASP A 196 -6.32 -15.90 8.44
C ASP A 196 -5.83 -15.99 9.90
N ARG A 197 -6.56 -15.37 10.83
CA ARG A 197 -6.26 -15.36 12.27
C ARG A 197 -7.50 -15.69 13.10
N GLN A 198 -7.32 -16.55 14.10
CA GLN A 198 -8.36 -16.89 15.05
C GLN A 198 -8.67 -15.72 15.98
N LEU A 199 -9.97 -15.50 16.25
CA LEU A 199 -10.46 -14.49 17.16
C LEU A 199 -10.53 -15.06 18.58
N ALA A 200 -10.24 -14.22 19.58
CA ALA A 200 -10.47 -14.53 20.99
C ALA A 200 -11.92 -14.23 21.41
N ALA A 201 -12.52 -13.20 20.81
CA ALA A 201 -13.92 -12.82 20.98
C ALA A 201 -14.42 -12.08 19.73
N GLY A 202 -15.74 -11.92 19.65
CA GLY A 202 -16.41 -11.29 18.51
C GLY A 202 -16.47 -12.18 17.27
N GLN A 203 -16.84 -11.59 16.14
CA GLN A 203 -16.98 -12.30 14.88
C GLN A 203 -16.65 -11.43 13.68
N VAL A 204 -16.26 -12.07 12.58
CA VAL A 204 -16.14 -11.44 11.26
C VAL A 204 -17.18 -12.06 10.35
N LEU A 205 -17.99 -11.23 9.71
CA LEU A 205 -19.01 -11.64 8.75
C LEU A 205 -18.59 -11.22 7.34
N LEU A 206 -18.76 -12.11 6.38
CA LEU A 206 -18.61 -11.84 4.96
C LEU A 206 -19.91 -12.24 4.26
N ALA A 207 -20.61 -11.25 3.69
CA ALA A 207 -21.95 -11.45 3.13
C ALA A 207 -22.90 -12.10 4.15
N ASP A 208 -22.98 -11.50 5.36
CA ASP A 208 -23.82 -11.91 6.49
C ASP A 208 -23.56 -13.33 7.02
N ARG A 209 -22.50 -13.98 6.55
CA ARG A 209 -22.08 -15.32 6.99
C ARG A 209 -20.76 -15.23 7.76
N PRO A 210 -20.62 -15.87 8.94
CA PRO A 210 -19.36 -15.94 9.67
C PRO A 210 -18.22 -16.42 8.79
N ILE A 211 -17.08 -15.73 8.84
CA ILE A 211 -15.93 -16.02 7.97
C ILE A 211 -15.38 -17.43 8.20
N THR A 212 -15.51 -17.94 9.43
CA THR A 212 -15.14 -19.29 9.86
C THR A 212 -15.99 -20.38 9.22
N HIS A 213 -17.19 -20.06 8.73
CA HIS A 213 -18.09 -21.02 8.09
C HIS A 213 -17.81 -21.18 6.58
N TRP A 214 -16.92 -20.38 6.00
CA TRP A 214 -16.56 -20.50 4.59
C TRP A 214 -15.41 -21.50 4.40
N LYS A 215 -15.46 -22.28 3.32
CA LYS A 215 -14.29 -23.04 2.88
C LYS A 215 -13.25 -22.07 2.30
N LYS A 216 -11.96 -22.38 2.46
CA LYS A 216 -10.87 -21.53 1.96
C LYS A 216 -10.96 -21.26 0.45
N ALA A 217 -11.35 -22.25 -0.34
CA ALA A 217 -11.54 -22.09 -1.78
C ALA A 217 -12.67 -21.08 -2.11
N ASP A 218 -13.77 -21.12 -1.36
CA ASP A 218 -14.89 -20.18 -1.53
C ASP A 218 -14.51 -18.76 -1.11
N LEU A 219 -13.72 -18.61 -0.03
CA LEU A 219 -13.17 -17.32 0.39
C LEU A 219 -12.27 -16.72 -0.68
N ALA A 220 -11.45 -17.52 -1.36
CA ALA A 220 -10.55 -17.03 -2.40
C ALA A 220 -11.30 -16.41 -3.60
N HIS A 221 -12.57 -16.76 -3.82
CA HIS A 221 -13.41 -16.08 -4.82
C HIS A 221 -14.07 -14.79 -4.32
N ARG A 222 -14.06 -14.54 -3.00
CA ARG A 222 -14.78 -13.42 -2.36
C ARG A 222 -13.85 -12.39 -1.72
N ARG A 223 -12.58 -12.75 -1.50
CA ARG A 223 -11.54 -11.81 -1.08
C ARG A 223 -10.22 -12.10 -1.76
N ALA A 224 -9.47 -11.04 -2.05
CA ALA A 224 -8.06 -11.09 -2.39
C ALA A 224 -7.26 -10.35 -1.31
N VAL A 225 -6.11 -10.91 -0.91
CA VAL A 225 -5.30 -10.37 0.18
C VAL A 225 -3.85 -10.21 -0.25
N LEU A 226 -3.36 -8.98 -0.08
CA LEU A 226 -1.95 -8.64 -0.19
C LEU A 226 -1.38 -8.53 1.23
N PRO A 227 -0.61 -9.52 1.70
CA PRO A 227 0.02 -9.46 3.02
C PRO A 227 1.26 -8.54 2.98
N GLN A 228 1.63 -8.00 4.16
CA GLN A 228 2.80 -7.12 4.32
C GLN A 228 4.12 -7.80 3.87
N HIS A 229 4.23 -9.11 4.10
CA HIS A 229 5.38 -9.91 3.66
C HIS A 229 4.91 -11.17 2.94
N SER A 230 5.50 -11.42 1.77
CA SER A 230 5.30 -12.65 1.00
C SER A 230 6.63 -13.36 0.85
N THR A 231 6.79 -14.51 1.50
CA THR A 231 7.94 -15.39 1.28
C THR A 231 7.58 -16.39 0.18
N VAL A 232 8.48 -16.54 -0.78
CA VAL A 232 8.36 -17.53 -1.85
C VAL A 232 9.60 -18.41 -1.75
N ALA A 233 9.39 -19.71 -1.48
CA ALA A 233 10.48 -20.66 -1.22
C ALA A 233 11.06 -21.31 -2.48
N PHE A 234 10.47 -21.07 -3.66
CA PHE A 234 10.83 -21.70 -4.93
C PHE A 234 11.11 -20.65 -6.01
N ASP A 235 11.89 -21.03 -7.02
CA ASP A 235 12.27 -20.20 -8.17
C ASP A 235 11.11 -19.98 -9.16
N PHE A 236 10.10 -19.25 -8.71
CA PHE A 236 9.03 -18.77 -9.58
C PHE A 236 9.43 -17.48 -10.31
N THR A 237 8.98 -17.31 -11.54
CA THR A 237 9.06 -16.03 -12.25
C THR A 237 7.98 -15.05 -11.81
N GLY A 238 8.13 -13.77 -12.14
CA GLY A 238 7.09 -12.76 -11.86
C GLY A 238 5.71 -13.12 -12.42
N LEU A 239 5.66 -13.66 -13.64
CA LEU A 239 4.43 -14.13 -14.28
C LEU A 239 3.80 -15.30 -13.53
N GLN A 240 4.61 -16.26 -13.08
CA GLN A 240 4.13 -17.39 -12.30
C GLN A 240 3.55 -16.92 -10.96
N ILE A 241 4.22 -15.99 -10.27
CA ILE A 241 3.70 -15.39 -9.03
C ILE A 241 2.38 -14.67 -9.27
N ALA A 242 2.27 -13.84 -10.31
CA ALA A 242 1.02 -13.17 -10.64
C ALA A 242 -0.10 -14.18 -10.94
N SER A 243 0.23 -15.27 -11.65
CA SER A 243 -0.70 -16.36 -11.97
C SER A 243 -1.18 -17.14 -10.75
N LEU A 244 -0.43 -17.15 -9.63
CA LEU A 244 -0.89 -17.80 -8.38
C LEU A 244 -2.15 -17.16 -7.80
N GLY A 245 -2.43 -15.89 -8.12
CA GLY A 245 -3.69 -15.24 -7.74
C GLY A 245 -4.92 -15.90 -8.35
N LEU A 246 -4.74 -16.62 -9.45
CA LEU A 246 -5.81 -17.23 -10.24
C LEU A 246 -6.02 -18.72 -9.89
N LEU A 247 -5.33 -19.25 -8.87
CA LEU A 247 -5.44 -20.66 -8.47
C LEU A 247 -6.87 -21.09 -8.15
N ALA A 248 -7.65 -20.23 -7.46
CA ALA A 248 -9.04 -20.52 -7.13
C ALA A 248 -9.93 -20.63 -8.39
N HIS A 249 -9.50 -20.04 -9.51
CA HIS A 249 -10.23 -20.01 -10.77
C HIS A 249 -9.76 -21.10 -11.76
N ARG A 250 -8.81 -21.97 -11.35
CA ARG A 250 -8.40 -23.14 -12.15
C ARG A 250 -9.60 -24.07 -12.32
N GLY A 251 -9.91 -24.39 -13.58
CA GLY A 251 -11.11 -25.14 -13.98
C GLY A 251 -12.21 -24.29 -14.60
N ARG A 252 -12.21 -22.97 -14.37
CA ARG A 252 -13.07 -22.00 -15.11
C ARG A 252 -12.30 -21.25 -16.19
N LEU A 253 -11.02 -20.97 -15.91
CA LEU A 253 -10.13 -20.28 -16.83
C LEU A 253 -9.17 -21.30 -17.48
N SER A 254 -8.99 -21.18 -18.79
CA SER A 254 -7.91 -21.85 -19.52
C SER A 254 -6.55 -21.26 -19.15
N ASP A 255 -5.48 -22.02 -19.36
CA ASP A 255 -4.10 -21.54 -19.11
C ASP A 255 -3.77 -20.26 -19.89
N ARG A 256 -4.30 -20.14 -21.11
CA ARG A 256 -4.17 -18.92 -21.92
C ARG A 256 -4.84 -17.71 -21.26
N GLN A 257 -6.04 -17.89 -20.69
CA GLN A 257 -6.74 -16.83 -19.97
C GLN A 257 -6.00 -16.45 -18.68
N ILE A 258 -5.47 -17.45 -17.96
CA ILE A 258 -4.66 -17.23 -16.75
C ILE A 258 -3.43 -16.38 -17.08
N GLY A 259 -2.67 -16.77 -18.10
CA GLY A 259 -1.49 -16.03 -18.53
C GLY A 259 -1.82 -14.60 -19.00
N ALA A 260 -2.92 -14.42 -19.74
CA ALA A 260 -3.36 -13.12 -20.20
C ALA A 260 -3.75 -12.18 -19.03
N LEU A 261 -4.56 -12.66 -18.08
CA LEU A 261 -4.96 -11.89 -16.91
C LEU A 261 -3.77 -11.53 -16.01
N ALA A 262 -2.86 -12.48 -15.79
CA ALA A 262 -1.64 -12.25 -15.03
C ALA A 262 -0.73 -11.20 -15.70
N ALA A 263 -0.53 -11.29 -17.02
CA ALA A 263 0.25 -10.32 -17.78
C ALA A 263 -0.40 -8.92 -17.80
N GLN A 264 -1.73 -8.84 -17.91
CA GLN A 264 -2.48 -7.59 -17.82
C GLN A 264 -2.31 -6.93 -16.45
N ALA A 265 -2.45 -7.69 -15.37
CA ALA A 265 -2.24 -7.17 -14.02
C ALA A 265 -0.79 -6.72 -13.79
N LEU A 266 0.19 -7.46 -14.32
CA LEU A 266 1.60 -7.06 -14.28
C LEU A 266 1.85 -5.76 -15.06
N ALA A 267 1.22 -5.58 -16.22
CA ALA A 267 1.32 -4.35 -16.98
C ALA A 267 0.73 -3.16 -16.20
N GLU A 268 -0.43 -3.35 -15.57
CA GLU A 268 -1.09 -2.31 -14.76
C GLU A 268 -0.27 -1.90 -13.53
N THR A 269 0.51 -2.81 -12.96
CA THR A 269 1.43 -2.50 -11.85
C THR A 269 2.85 -2.21 -12.32
N GLU A 270 3.08 -1.95 -13.61
CA GLU A 270 4.40 -1.64 -14.19
C GLU A 270 5.47 -2.73 -13.92
N ALA A 271 5.05 -3.97 -13.74
CA ALA A 271 5.88 -5.13 -13.43
C ALA A 271 6.05 -6.11 -14.61
N LEU A 272 5.49 -5.81 -15.78
CA LEU A 272 5.55 -6.69 -16.95
C LEU A 272 6.99 -6.99 -17.40
N ALA A 273 7.91 -6.03 -17.27
CA ALA A 273 9.33 -6.22 -17.55
C ALA A 273 10.01 -7.28 -16.66
N PHE A 274 9.36 -7.69 -15.57
CA PHE A 274 9.87 -8.69 -14.63
C PHE A 274 9.14 -10.04 -14.74
N ALA A 275 8.24 -10.18 -15.72
CA ALA A 275 7.42 -11.37 -15.92
C ALA A 275 8.25 -12.66 -15.99
N ASP A 276 9.37 -12.65 -16.72
CA ASP A 276 10.23 -13.82 -16.92
C ASP A 276 11.42 -13.87 -15.96
N ARG A 277 11.61 -12.83 -15.13
CA ARG A 277 12.70 -12.78 -14.16
C ARG A 277 12.36 -13.64 -12.93
N PRO A 278 13.34 -14.36 -12.36
CA PRO A 278 13.14 -15.04 -11.08
C PRO A 278 12.72 -14.05 -9.98
N TYR A 279 11.66 -14.35 -9.26
CA TYR A 279 11.10 -13.47 -8.23
C TYR A 279 12.11 -13.19 -7.10
N ALA A 280 12.94 -14.17 -6.77
CA ALA A 280 13.97 -14.06 -5.75
C ALA A 280 15.05 -13.01 -6.07
N VAL A 281 15.30 -12.67 -7.34
CA VAL A 281 16.31 -11.66 -7.72
C VAL A 281 15.74 -10.24 -7.84
N LEU A 282 14.42 -10.08 -7.71
CA LEU A 282 13.77 -8.78 -7.76
C LEU A 282 14.05 -7.98 -6.48
N SER A 283 14.19 -6.67 -6.62
CA SER A 283 14.23 -5.69 -5.52
C SER A 283 12.91 -5.68 -4.74
N GLY A 284 12.91 -5.10 -3.53
CA GLY A 284 11.72 -5.02 -2.68
C GLY A 284 10.51 -4.38 -3.40
N GLY A 285 10.72 -3.24 -4.06
CA GLY A 285 9.65 -2.56 -4.81
C GLY A 285 9.18 -3.31 -6.06
N GLU A 286 10.08 -3.99 -6.78
CA GLU A 286 9.67 -4.88 -7.89
C GLU A 286 8.83 -6.06 -7.39
N ARG A 287 9.24 -6.70 -6.29
CA ARG A 287 8.47 -7.78 -5.64
C ARG A 287 7.09 -7.30 -5.21
N GLN A 288 7.01 -6.12 -4.62
CA GLN A 288 5.76 -5.53 -4.17
C GLN A 288 4.79 -5.31 -5.34
N ARG A 289 5.28 -4.81 -6.49
CA ARG A 289 4.46 -4.62 -7.69
C ARG A 289 3.97 -5.95 -8.27
N VAL A 290 4.81 -6.98 -8.31
CA VAL A 290 4.40 -8.34 -8.73
C VAL A 290 3.35 -8.93 -7.78
N GLN A 291 3.49 -8.74 -6.47
CA GLN A 291 2.50 -9.20 -5.48
C GLN A 291 1.18 -8.44 -5.59
N LEU A 292 1.24 -7.14 -5.87
CA LEU A 292 0.05 -6.35 -6.18
C LEU A 292 -0.64 -6.90 -7.44
N ALA A 293 0.10 -7.17 -8.52
CA ALA A 293 -0.46 -7.77 -9.73
C ALA A 293 -1.16 -9.10 -9.44
N ARG A 294 -0.58 -9.96 -8.59
CA ARG A 294 -1.19 -11.23 -8.18
C ARG A 294 -2.59 -11.03 -7.59
N VAL A 295 -2.77 -10.09 -6.67
CA VAL A 295 -4.08 -9.87 -6.04
C VAL A 295 -5.06 -9.14 -6.96
N LEU A 296 -4.57 -8.25 -7.82
CA LEU A 296 -5.41 -7.58 -8.81
C LEU A 296 -5.93 -8.56 -9.86
N ALA A 297 -5.08 -9.47 -10.34
CA ALA A 297 -5.49 -10.54 -11.25
C ALA A 297 -6.60 -11.40 -10.64
N GLN A 298 -6.49 -11.75 -9.35
CA GLN A 298 -7.53 -12.48 -8.62
C GLN A 298 -8.86 -11.71 -8.59
N CYS A 299 -8.81 -10.39 -8.38
CA CYS A 299 -10.00 -9.55 -8.38
C CYS A 299 -10.69 -9.46 -9.75
N ASP A 300 -9.91 -9.45 -10.84
CA ASP A 300 -10.44 -9.30 -12.19
C ASP A 300 -10.78 -10.64 -12.86
N ALA A 301 -10.53 -11.77 -12.17
CA ALA A 301 -10.73 -13.12 -12.70
C ALA A 301 -12.19 -13.47 -13.00
N ASP A 302 -13.14 -12.82 -12.31
CA ASP A 302 -14.57 -13.01 -12.48
C ASP A 302 -15.29 -11.65 -12.34
N PRO A 303 -15.48 -10.90 -13.44
CA PRO A 303 -16.11 -9.57 -13.39
C PRO A 303 -17.54 -9.57 -12.82
N GLY A 304 -18.22 -10.72 -12.81
CA GLY A 304 -19.57 -10.86 -12.25
C GLY A 304 -19.58 -11.01 -10.73
N ARG A 305 -18.42 -11.26 -10.12
CA ARG A 305 -18.26 -11.36 -8.67
C ARG A 305 -17.30 -10.25 -8.21
N LEU A 306 -17.72 -9.43 -7.26
CA LEU A 306 -16.92 -8.31 -6.75
C LEU A 306 -16.26 -8.71 -5.42
N PRO A 307 -15.02 -9.23 -5.41
CA PRO A 307 -14.36 -9.60 -4.17
C PRO A 307 -13.95 -8.37 -3.36
N PHE A 308 -13.78 -8.56 -2.05
CA PHE A 308 -13.11 -7.59 -1.20
C PHE A 308 -11.59 -7.64 -1.42
N LEU A 309 -10.95 -6.48 -1.57
CA LEU A 309 -9.51 -6.38 -1.69
C LEU A 309 -8.93 -5.84 -0.39
N LEU A 310 -8.15 -6.68 0.30
CA LEU A 310 -7.49 -6.34 1.56
C LEU A 310 -5.99 -6.14 1.30
N LEU A 311 -5.49 -4.95 1.57
CA LEU A 311 -4.12 -4.54 1.26
C LEU A 311 -3.37 -4.17 2.54
N ASP A 312 -2.36 -4.95 2.93
CA ASP A 312 -1.53 -4.65 4.08
C ASP A 312 -0.24 -3.96 3.62
N GLU A 313 -0.16 -2.64 3.84
CA GLU A 313 0.95 -1.78 3.41
C GLU A 313 1.33 -1.94 1.92
N PRO A 314 0.36 -1.76 0.98
CA PRO A 314 0.58 -2.02 -0.45
C PRO A 314 1.67 -1.17 -1.10
N ILE A 315 2.01 -0.04 -0.48
CA ILE A 315 2.93 0.98 -0.99
C ILE A 315 4.32 0.95 -0.34
N ALA A 316 4.58 -0.01 0.55
CA ALA A 316 5.86 -0.12 1.24
C ALA A 316 7.02 -0.36 0.25
N GLY A 317 8.09 0.45 0.37
CA GLY A 317 9.28 0.32 -0.47
C GLY A 317 9.10 0.76 -1.93
N LEU A 318 8.00 1.43 -2.27
CA LEU A 318 7.77 2.04 -3.59
C LEU A 318 8.12 3.52 -3.57
N ASP A 319 8.63 4.04 -4.69
CA ASP A 319 8.76 5.49 -4.90
C ASP A 319 7.39 6.15 -5.11
N LEU A 320 7.34 7.48 -5.01
CA LEU A 320 6.08 8.26 -5.03
C LEU A 320 5.20 7.98 -6.26
N ALA A 321 5.79 7.82 -7.45
CA ALA A 321 5.03 7.56 -8.67
C ALA A 321 4.37 6.18 -8.59
N HIS A 322 5.13 5.16 -8.20
CA HIS A 322 4.62 3.80 -8.04
C HIS A 322 3.61 3.67 -6.89
N GLN A 323 3.75 4.43 -5.80
CA GLN A 323 2.75 4.49 -4.72
C GLN A 323 1.40 4.98 -5.25
N HIS A 324 1.41 6.06 -6.03
CA HIS A 324 0.21 6.61 -6.66
C HIS A 324 -0.40 5.63 -7.67
N ALA A 325 0.42 4.98 -8.50
CA ALA A 325 -0.05 3.99 -9.46
C ALA A 325 -0.74 2.81 -8.76
N ALA A 326 -0.13 2.27 -7.70
CA ALA A 326 -0.68 1.16 -6.93
C ALA A 326 -2.06 1.49 -6.32
N LEU A 327 -2.19 2.63 -5.64
CA LEU A 327 -3.45 3.03 -5.02
C LEU A 327 -4.50 3.46 -6.05
N ALA A 328 -4.09 4.03 -7.19
CA ALA A 328 -4.99 4.29 -8.31
C ALA A 328 -5.55 2.99 -8.90
N SER A 329 -4.75 1.92 -9.00
CA SER A 329 -5.21 0.59 -9.42
C SER A 329 -6.26 0.02 -8.47
N ALA A 330 -6.06 0.16 -7.16
CA ALA A 330 -7.07 -0.22 -6.17
C ALA A 330 -8.34 0.64 -6.28
N ARG A 331 -8.19 1.96 -6.47
CA ARG A 331 -9.31 2.90 -6.65
C ARG A 331 -10.17 2.56 -7.87
N ARG A 332 -9.57 2.21 -9.00
CA ARG A 332 -10.32 1.78 -10.20
C ARG A 332 -11.26 0.60 -9.94
N ARG A 333 -10.90 -0.29 -9.00
CA ARG A 333 -11.73 -1.42 -8.59
C ARG A 333 -12.85 -1.02 -7.65
N VAL A 334 -12.61 -0.04 -6.76
CA VAL A 334 -13.68 0.62 -5.99
C VAL A 334 -14.72 1.21 -6.92
N ASP A 335 -14.29 1.90 -7.98
CA ASP A 335 -15.21 2.51 -8.95
C ASP A 335 -16.00 1.47 -9.77
N ARG A 336 -15.50 0.22 -9.85
CA ARG A 336 -16.23 -0.95 -10.39
C ARG A 336 -17.15 -1.63 -9.35
N GLY A 337 -17.11 -1.19 -8.10
CA GLY A 337 -17.97 -1.68 -7.02
C GLY A 337 -17.31 -2.63 -6.02
N LEU A 338 -15.99 -2.88 -6.10
CA LEU A 338 -15.28 -3.69 -5.10
C LEU A 338 -15.16 -2.93 -3.78
N GLY A 339 -15.20 -3.63 -2.65
CA GLY A 339 -14.83 -3.06 -1.36
C GLY A 339 -13.32 -3.18 -1.15
N VAL A 340 -12.65 -2.08 -0.83
CA VAL A 340 -11.20 -2.06 -0.57
C VAL A 340 -10.95 -1.67 0.88
N LEU A 341 -10.13 -2.45 1.58
CA LEU A 341 -9.53 -2.05 2.84
C LEU A 341 -8.01 -2.02 2.66
N ALA A 342 -7.38 -0.87 2.91
CA ALA A 342 -5.94 -0.73 2.83
C ALA A 342 -5.36 -0.22 4.14
N VAL A 343 -4.35 -0.90 4.67
CA VAL A 343 -3.52 -0.38 5.77
C VAL A 343 -2.49 0.55 5.16
N LEU A 344 -2.57 1.84 5.52
CA LEU A 344 -1.69 2.89 5.01
C LEU A 344 -0.97 3.57 6.19
N HIS A 345 0.30 3.94 5.98
CA HIS A 345 1.07 4.76 6.91
C HIS A 345 1.13 6.22 6.48
N ASP A 346 0.99 6.50 5.19
CA ASP A 346 1.01 7.85 4.63
C ASP A 346 -0.39 8.49 4.71
N LEU A 347 -0.47 9.59 5.47
CA LEU A 347 -1.70 10.37 5.69
C LEU A 347 -2.20 11.05 4.42
N ASN A 348 -1.29 11.49 3.55
CA ASN A 348 -1.62 12.15 2.29
C ASN A 348 -2.19 11.13 1.29
N MET A 349 -1.64 9.91 1.27
CA MET A 349 -2.21 8.82 0.48
C MET A 349 -3.60 8.44 0.98
N ALA A 350 -3.79 8.31 2.30
CA ALA A 350 -5.10 8.05 2.87
C ALA A 350 -6.11 9.17 2.52
N ALA A 351 -5.71 10.43 2.66
CA ALA A 351 -6.55 11.59 2.33
C ALA A 351 -6.97 11.63 0.85
N ARG A 352 -6.10 11.17 -0.04
CA ARG A 352 -6.31 11.23 -1.49
C ARG A 352 -7.21 10.11 -2.02
N TYR A 353 -7.03 8.89 -1.52
CA TYR A 353 -7.66 7.70 -2.11
C TYR A 353 -8.83 7.14 -1.31
N ALA A 354 -8.86 7.36 0.02
CA ALA A 354 -9.85 6.76 0.89
C ALA A 354 -11.16 7.57 0.92
N ASP A 355 -12.28 6.86 0.89
CA ASP A 355 -13.59 7.43 1.17
C ASP A 355 -13.81 7.58 2.69
N ARG A 356 -13.37 6.56 3.43
CA ARG A 356 -13.41 6.51 4.90
C ARG A 356 -12.04 6.17 5.47
N VAL A 357 -11.80 6.64 6.68
CA VAL A 357 -10.59 6.36 7.45
C VAL A 357 -10.97 5.76 8.80
N ALA A 358 -10.28 4.69 9.17
CA ALA A 358 -10.26 4.08 10.49
C ALA A 358 -8.91 4.37 11.15
N ILE A 359 -8.91 4.98 12.32
CA ILE A 359 -7.71 5.20 13.12
C ILE A 359 -7.64 4.12 14.20
N VAL A 360 -6.55 3.35 14.20
CA VAL A 360 -6.30 2.28 15.17
C VAL A 360 -5.10 2.67 16.01
N GLU A 361 -5.27 2.64 17.33
CA GLU A 361 -4.22 2.92 18.31
C GLU A 361 -4.32 1.93 19.47
N ASN A 362 -3.19 1.36 19.89
CA ASN A 362 -3.13 0.42 21.01
C ASN A 362 -4.14 -0.74 20.92
N GLY A 363 -4.41 -1.21 19.71
CA GLY A 363 -5.35 -2.30 19.44
C GLY A 363 -6.83 -1.89 19.50
N ARG A 364 -7.17 -0.61 19.61
CA ARG A 364 -8.55 -0.10 19.63
C ARG A 364 -8.81 0.82 18.44
N LEU A 365 -10.07 0.89 18.02
CA LEU A 365 -10.54 1.86 17.04
C LEU A 365 -10.82 3.19 17.75
N THR A 366 -10.03 4.23 17.46
CA THR A 366 -10.19 5.55 18.09
C THR A 366 -11.06 6.50 17.28
N ALA A 367 -11.12 6.31 15.96
CA ALA A 367 -12.00 7.08 15.08
C ALA A 367 -12.34 6.27 13.83
N LEU A 368 -13.56 6.41 13.32
CA LEU A 368 -14.02 5.82 12.06
C LEU A 368 -15.06 6.73 11.40
N GLY A 369 -14.85 7.07 10.13
CA GLY A 369 -15.77 7.96 9.42
C GLY A 369 -15.23 8.41 8.07
N PRO A 370 -15.86 9.40 7.43
CA PRO A 370 -15.37 9.97 6.17
C PRO A 370 -13.96 10.53 6.33
N ALA A 371 -13.12 10.41 5.30
CA ALA A 371 -11.69 10.76 5.41
C ALA A 371 -11.45 12.20 5.88
N ARG A 372 -12.14 13.18 5.29
CA ARG A 372 -11.94 14.62 5.59
C ARG A 372 -12.16 15.02 7.07
N PRO A 373 -13.26 14.64 7.75
CA PRO A 373 -13.46 14.95 9.17
C PRO A 373 -12.63 14.06 10.12
N ILE A 374 -12.22 12.87 9.68
CA ILE A 374 -11.41 11.96 10.50
C ILE A 374 -9.94 12.39 10.52
N LEU A 375 -9.42 12.86 9.39
CA LEU A 375 -8.07 13.39 9.22
C LEU A 375 -7.98 14.84 9.72
N ASP A 376 -8.24 15.01 11.01
CA ASP A 376 -8.14 16.27 11.73
C ASP A 376 -6.72 16.46 12.31
N PRO A 377 -6.07 17.63 12.15
CA PRO A 377 -4.72 17.88 12.65
C PRO A 377 -4.52 17.62 14.15
N GLU A 378 -5.47 18.00 15.00
CA GLU A 378 -5.33 17.83 16.45
C GLU A 378 -5.37 16.34 16.80
N ARG A 379 -6.36 15.62 16.25
CA ARG A 379 -6.47 14.17 16.41
C ARG A 379 -5.23 13.44 15.89
N LEU A 380 -4.77 13.79 14.69
CA LEU A 380 -3.58 13.18 14.09
C LEU A 380 -2.34 13.47 14.94
N SER A 381 -2.20 14.69 15.45
CA SER A 381 -1.05 15.06 16.28
C SER A 381 -0.99 14.25 17.57
N ALA A 382 -2.16 14.00 18.19
CA ALA A 382 -2.26 13.15 19.37
C ALA A 382 -1.89 11.70 19.06
N VAL A 383 -2.45 11.12 17.99
CA VAL A 383 -2.26 9.70 17.61
C VAL A 383 -0.82 9.38 17.19
N PHE A 384 -0.15 10.31 16.51
CA PHE A 384 1.23 10.11 16.03
C PHE A 384 2.28 10.73 16.96
N ALA A 385 1.87 11.30 18.10
CA ALA A 385 2.75 11.96 19.08
C ALA A 385 3.71 12.97 18.46
N THR A 386 3.27 13.70 17.43
CA THR A 386 4.05 14.72 16.72
C THR A 386 3.12 15.82 16.22
N PRO A 387 3.53 17.11 16.21
CA PRO A 387 2.72 18.16 15.59
C PRO A 387 2.45 17.82 14.12
N ILE A 388 1.19 17.89 13.71
CA ILE A 388 0.75 17.73 12.33
C ILE A 388 -0.08 18.95 11.98
N VAL A 389 0.26 19.59 10.86
CA VAL A 389 -0.49 20.72 10.31
C VAL A 389 -1.13 20.29 9.00
N ARG A 390 -2.36 20.79 8.77
CA ARG A 390 -3.06 20.65 7.50
C ARG A 390 -2.80 21.88 6.65
N LEU A 391 -2.28 21.66 5.46
CA LEU A 391 -2.15 22.66 4.42
C LEU A 391 -3.18 22.41 3.32
N GLU A 392 -3.79 23.48 2.85
CA GLU A 392 -4.65 23.45 1.67
C GLU A 392 -4.02 24.33 0.59
N ALA A 393 -3.67 23.73 -0.55
CA ALA A 393 -3.06 24.44 -1.66
C ALA A 393 -3.57 23.87 -2.99
N ALA A 394 -3.98 24.74 -3.91
CA ALA A 394 -4.46 24.37 -5.24
C ALA A 394 -5.58 23.29 -5.23
N GLY A 395 -6.46 23.33 -4.23
CA GLY A 395 -7.55 22.34 -4.07
C GLY A 395 -7.10 20.97 -3.55
N ALA A 396 -5.82 20.80 -3.21
CA ALA A 396 -5.29 19.62 -2.55
C ALA A 396 -5.12 19.86 -1.04
N VAL A 397 -5.33 18.81 -0.25
CA VAL A 397 -5.07 18.78 1.18
C VAL A 397 -3.79 17.98 1.41
N ALA A 398 -2.87 18.54 2.18
CA ALA A 398 -1.65 17.86 2.61
C ALA A 398 -1.48 17.97 4.13
N PHE A 399 -0.94 16.93 4.72
CA PHE A 399 -0.56 16.85 6.13
C PHE A 399 0.96 16.85 6.20
N LEU A 400 1.51 17.77 6.99
CA LEU A 400 2.94 17.90 7.24
C LEU A 400 3.21 17.80 8.73
N SER A 401 4.27 17.09 9.09
CA SER A 401 4.87 17.19 10.41
C SER A 401 6.07 18.13 10.32
N PRO A 402 5.98 19.37 10.86
CA PRO A 402 7.09 20.33 10.81
C PRO A 402 8.32 19.89 11.62
N GLY A 403 8.23 18.81 12.40
CA GLY A 403 9.26 18.44 13.36
C GLY A 403 9.32 19.42 14.55
N GLY A 404 9.91 18.99 15.66
CA GLY A 404 10.02 19.79 16.87
C GLY A 404 11.03 20.93 16.73
N ASN A 405 10.70 21.98 15.96
CA ASN A 405 11.25 23.34 16.09
C ASN A 405 10.70 24.39 15.08
N ILE A 406 9.67 24.08 14.28
CA ILE A 406 9.15 25.02 13.27
C ILE A 406 7.73 25.50 13.61
N LEU A 407 7.53 25.99 14.83
CA LEU A 407 6.48 26.98 15.08
C LEU A 407 7.17 28.35 15.02
N PRO A 408 6.69 29.30 14.21
CA PRO A 408 7.21 30.66 14.27
C PRO A 408 6.99 31.17 15.70
N ARG A 409 8.06 31.62 16.35
CA ARG A 409 7.94 32.44 17.55
C ARG A 409 7.22 33.71 17.13
N THR A 410 5.92 33.78 17.40
CA THR A 410 5.13 35.02 17.35
C THR A 410 5.57 35.97 18.43
#